data_AF-T1GXJ1-F1
#
_entry.id   AF-T1GXJ1-F1
#
_cell.length_a   1.000
_cell.length_b   1.000
_cell.length_c   1.000
_cell.angle_alpha   90.00
_cell.angle_beta   90.00
_cell.angle_gamma   90.00
#
_symmetry.space_group_name_H-M   'P 1'
#
loop_
_entity.id
_entity.type
_entity.pdbx_description
1 polymer ?
#
loop_
_entity_poly.entity_id
_entity_poly.type
_entity_poly.pdbx_seq_one_letter_code
_entity_poly.pdbx_strand_id
1 'polypeptide(L)' 'MILEISKQIEGHTICALGDGAAWPVQGLIRHFRPEIEARMKKYAEQAVRN' A
#
# COMPACT_ATOMS: atom_id res chain seq x y z
N MET A 1 6.58 -7.09 -3.09
CA MET A 1 5.18 -6.55 -2.99
C MET A 1 5.19 -5.25 -2.19
N ILE A 2 4.23 -4.31 -2.31
CA ILE A 2 4.35 -2.97 -1.64
C ILE A 2 4.51 -3.04 -0.11
N LEU A 3 3.90 -4.03 0.55
CA LEU A 3 4.05 -4.27 1.98
C LEU A 3 5.52 -4.60 2.36
N GLU A 4 6.19 -5.38 1.54
CA GLU A 4 7.61 -5.74 1.70
C GLU A 4 8.51 -4.52 1.53
N ILE A 5 8.24 -3.68 0.52
CA ILE A 5 8.97 -2.42 0.30
C ILE A 5 8.83 -1.50 1.52
N SER A 6 7.61 -1.38 2.09
CA SER A 6 7.40 -0.57 3.29
C SER A 6 8.23 -1.04 4.49
N LYS A 7 8.53 -2.34 4.58
CA LYS A 7 9.39 -2.92 5.63
C LYS A 7 10.88 -2.71 5.36
N GLN A 8 11.28 -2.58 4.10
CA GLN A 8 12.64 -2.21 3.72
C GLN A 8 12.90 -0.71 3.92
N ILE A 9 11.87 0.13 3.99
CA ILE A 9 12.00 1.55 4.31
C ILE A 9 12.04 1.75 5.83
N GLU A 10 11.13 1.10 6.55
CA GLU A 10 11.05 1.18 8.01
C GLU A 10 12.39 0.79 8.68
N GLY A 11 12.96 1.69 9.48
CA GLY A 11 14.23 1.50 10.18
C GLY A 11 15.49 1.55 9.31
N HIS A 12 15.37 1.81 8.00
CA HIS A 12 16.48 1.82 7.05
C HIS A 12 16.64 3.19 6.35
N THR A 13 16.21 4.26 7.01
CA THR A 13 16.33 5.64 6.51
C THR A 13 16.99 6.55 7.55
N ILE A 14 17.61 7.65 7.09
CA ILE A 14 18.33 8.59 7.96
C ILE A 14 17.42 9.36 8.94
N CYS A 15 16.15 9.56 8.60
CA CYS A 15 15.20 10.29 9.42
C CYS A 15 13.88 9.53 9.58
N ALA A 16 13.15 9.82 10.66
CA ALA A 16 11.88 9.17 10.99
C ALA A 16 10.73 9.48 10.01
N LEU A 17 10.95 10.35 9.03
CA LEU A 17 9.98 10.58 7.95
C LEU A 17 9.74 9.30 7.14
N GLY A 18 10.78 8.47 6.95
CA GLY A 18 10.64 7.18 6.25
C GLY A 18 9.69 6.24 6.97
N ASP A 19 9.86 6.09 8.29
CA ASP A 19 8.97 5.30 9.14
C ASP A 19 7.55 5.86 9.14
N GLY A 20 7.43 7.19 9.30
CA GLY A 20 6.16 7.90 9.24
C GLY A 20 5.43 7.76 7.90
N ALA A 21 6.15 7.57 6.79
CA ALA A 21 5.57 7.27 5.47
C ALA A 21 5.23 5.78 5.30
N ALA A 22 6.00 4.87 5.90
CA ALA A 22 5.79 3.42 5.79
C ALA A 22 4.59 2.95 6.62
N TRP A 23 4.42 3.43 7.85
CA TRP A 23 3.38 2.95 8.76
C TRP A 23 1.94 3.15 8.26
N PRO A 24 1.56 4.30 7.68
CA PRO A 24 0.21 4.49 7.15
C PRO A 24 -0.13 3.48 6.04
N VAL A 25 0.83 3.16 5.16
CA VAL A 25 0.64 2.16 4.11
C VAL A 25 0.49 0.75 4.71
N GLN A 26 1.31 0.41 5.69
CA GLN A 26 1.19 -0.86 6.42
C GLN A 26 -0.18 -1.00 7.12
N GLY A 27 -0.65 0.07 7.78
CA GLY A 27 -1.96 0.10 8.43
C GLY A 27 -3.12 0.00 7.43
N LEU A 28 -3.03 0.74 6.32
CA LEU A 28 -4.02 0.68 5.24
C LEU A 28 -4.14 -0.74 4.67
N ILE A 29 -3.01 -1.40 4.39
CA ILE A 29 -3.01 -2.79 3.90
C ILE A 29 -3.54 -3.75 4.98
N ARG A 30 -3.20 -3.55 6.25
CA ARG A 30 -3.64 -4.42 7.35
C ARG A 30 -5.16 -4.40 7.54
N HIS A 31 -5.78 -3.24 7.43
CA HIS A 31 -7.20 -3.07 7.76
C HIS A 31 -8.12 -2.95 6.55
N PHE A 32 -7.62 -2.45 5.42
CA PHE A 32 -8.43 -2.11 4.24
C PHE A 32 -8.02 -2.88 2.98
N ARG A 33 -7.26 -3.98 3.10
CA ARG A 33 -6.93 -4.85 1.96
C ARG A 33 -8.16 -5.23 1.11
N PRO A 34 -9.31 -5.65 1.67
CA PRO A 34 -10.48 -5.99 0.87
C PRO A 34 -10.99 -4.81 0.03
N GLU A 35 -10.93 -3.58 0.57
CA GLU A 35 -11.34 -2.38 -0.15
C GLU A 35 -10.37 -2.04 -1.29
N ILE A 36 -9.06 -2.15 -1.05
CA ILE A 36 -8.03 -1.94 -2.08
C ILE A 36 -8.24 -2.92 -3.24
N GLU A 37 -8.40 -4.21 -2.93
CA GLU A 37 -8.60 -5.26 -3.94
C GLU A 37 -9.90 -5.04 -4.72
N ALA A 38 -10.99 -4.64 -4.06
CA ALA A 38 -12.25 -4.28 -4.71
C ALA A 38 -12.11 -3.08 -5.66
N ARG A 39 -11.39 -2.02 -5.24
CA ARG A 39 -11.11 -0.85 -6.08
C ARG A 39 -10.29 -1.22 -7.32
N MET A 40 -9.25 -2.04 -7.15
CA MET A 40 -8.42 -2.53 -8.26
C MET A 40 -9.23 -3.38 -9.24
N LYS A 41 -10.07 -4.28 -8.73
CA LYS A 41 -10.97 -5.11 -9.56
C LYS A 41 -11.92 -4.26 -10.38
N LYS A 42 -12.59 -3.28 -9.75
CA LYS A 42 -13.49 -2.35 -10.45
C LYS A 42 -12.77 -1.59 -11.55
N TYR A 43 -11.55 -1.11 -11.30
CA TYR A 43 -10.74 -0.44 -12.31
C TYR A 43 -10.39 -1.37 -13.48
N ALA A 44 -9.96 -2.59 -13.20
CA ALA A 44 -9.65 -3.58 -14.24
C ALA A 44 -10.88 -3.93 -15.10
N GLU A 45 -12.06 -4.09 -14.48
CA GLU A 45 -13.33 -4.32 -15.20
C GLU A 45 -13.73 -3.13 -16.09
N GLN A 46 -13.48 -1.90 -15.64
CA GLN A 46 -13.72 -0.70 -16.44
C GLN A 46 -12.74 -0.57 -17.61
N ALA A 47 -11.47 -0.88 -17.39
CA ALA A 47 -10.44 -0.81 -18.43
C ALA A 47 -10.68 -1.80 -19.57
N VAL A 48 -11.28 -2.97 -19.30
CA VAL A 48 -11.65 -3.97 -20.32
C VAL A 48 -12.89 -3.56 -21.14
N ARG A 49 -13.73 -2.67 -20.60
CA ARG A 49 -14.98 -2.23 -21.25
C ARG A 49 -14.78 -1.04 -22.21
N ASN A 50 -13.62 -0.38 -22.18
CA ASN A 50 -13.24 0.72 -23.06
C ASN A 50 -12.38 0.20 -24.23
#